data_AF-A0A7S3BCH0-F1
#
_entry.id   AF-A0A7S3BCH0-F1
#
_cell.length_a   1.000
_cell.length_b   1.000
_cell.length_c   1.000
_cell.angle_alpha   90.00
_cell.angle_beta   90.00
_cell.angle_gamma   90.00
#
_symmetry.space_group_name_H-M   'P 1'
#
loop_
_entity.id
_entity.type
_entity.pdbx_description
1 polymer ?
#
loop_
_entity_poly.entity_id
_entity_poly.type
_entity_poly.pdbx_seq_one_letter_code
_entity_poly.pdbx_strand_id
1 'polypeptide(L)'
;MATLFTEGFVKSMVMIGANEVGDKTFFIAAVMAMTQPRSAVFGGALAALALMTALSAMFGYMVGELSGSFGAGFTDLVAALLFFWFGARMLWDAHNASGELEELKEVEEELAAGAGKGKGKG
;
A
#
# COMPACT_ATOMS: atom_id res chain seq x y z
N MET A 1 2.05 17.65 -27.96
CA MET A 1 2.91 17.40 -26.78
C MET A 1 2.25 17.88 -25.48
N ALA A 2 1.85 19.15 -25.36
CA ALA A 2 1.19 19.65 -24.16
C ALA A 2 -0.12 18.90 -23.81
N THR A 3 -0.94 18.57 -24.82
CA THR A 3 -2.19 17.83 -24.63
C THR A 3 -2.01 16.42 -24.06
N LEU A 4 -1.02 15.66 -24.53
CA LEU A 4 -0.70 14.32 -24.01
C LEU A 4 -0.22 14.36 -22.56
N PHE A 5 0.58 15.37 -22.20
CA PHE A 5 1.02 15.55 -20.82
C PHE A 5 -0.14 15.93 -19.91
N THR A 6 -0.99 16.87 -20.33
CA THR A 6 -2.17 17.28 -19.53
C THR A 6 -3.18 16.14 -19.39
N GLU A 7 -3.46 15.39 -20.46
CA GLU A 7 -4.32 14.19 -20.39
C GLU A 7 -3.72 13.12 -19.49
N GLY A 8 -2.42 12.81 -19.65
CA GLY A 8 -1.74 11.82 -18.83
C GLY A 8 -1.70 12.21 -17.35
N PHE A 9 -1.43 13.49 -17.06
CA PHE A 9 -1.42 14.05 -15.72
C PHE A 9 -2.80 14.02 -15.08
N VAL A 10 -3.85 14.46 -15.78
CA VAL A 10 -5.22 14.44 -15.24
C VAL A 10 -5.68 13.01 -15.03
N LYS A 11 -5.41 12.10 -15.96
CA LYS A 11 -5.80 10.70 -15.85
C LYS A 11 -5.09 9.99 -14.70
N SER A 12 -3.78 10.20 -14.53
CA SER A 12 -3.04 9.62 -13.41
C SER A 12 -3.48 10.23 -12.08
N MET A 13 -3.69 11.55 -12.00
CA MET A 13 -4.14 12.21 -10.78
C MET A 13 -5.53 11.72 -10.35
N VAL A 14 -6.47 11.53 -11.30
CA VAL A 14 -7.80 10.97 -11.02
C VAL A 14 -7.70 9.50 -10.61
N MET A 15 -6.88 8.70 -11.29
CA MET A 15 -6.77 7.26 -11.01
C MET A 15 -6.07 6.98 -9.68
N ILE A 16 -5.01 7.73 -9.36
CA ILE A 16 -4.33 7.69 -8.05
C ILE A 16 -5.28 8.18 -6.97
N GLY A 17 -5.91 9.35 -7.15
CA GLY A 17 -6.85 9.89 -6.17
C GLY A 17 -8.04 8.96 -5.90
N ALA A 18 -8.62 8.35 -6.94
CA ALA A 18 -9.73 7.41 -6.78
C ALA A 18 -9.33 6.09 -6.11
N ASN A 19 -8.11 5.61 -6.33
CA ASN A 19 -7.62 4.37 -5.72
C ASN A 19 -7.01 4.57 -4.32
N GLU A 20 -6.56 5.79 -3.99
CA GLU A 20 -5.96 6.08 -2.68
C GLU A 20 -6.97 6.59 -1.65
N VAL A 21 -8.08 7.22 -2.08
CA VAL A 21 -9.13 7.69 -1.15
C VAL A 21 -9.88 6.50 -0.57
N GLY A 22 -9.61 6.22 0.71
CA GLY A 22 -10.24 5.12 1.44
C GLY A 22 -9.45 3.81 1.41
N ASP A 23 -8.23 3.81 0.88
CA ASP A 23 -7.34 2.66 1.01
C ASP A 23 -6.93 2.45 2.48
N LYS A 24 -6.61 1.19 2.83
CA LYS A 24 -6.11 0.80 4.16
C LYS A 24 -4.94 1.70 4.59
N THR A 25 -4.12 2.13 3.64
CA THR A 25 -2.96 3.00 3.88
C THR A 25 -3.37 4.44 4.24
N PHE A 26 -4.41 5.00 3.61
CA PHE A 26 -4.95 6.33 3.95
C PHE A 26 -5.55 6.35 5.36
N PHE A 27 -6.28 5.30 5.73
CA PHE A 27 -6.83 5.15 7.07
C PHE A 27 -5.75 4.99 8.14
N ILE A 28 -4.70 4.21 7.90
CA ILE A 28 -3.56 4.05 8.84
C ILE A 28 -2.83 5.39 9.04
N ALA A 29 -2.59 6.15 7.98
CA ALA A 29 -1.96 7.46 8.08
C ALA A 29 -2.84 8.47 8.85
N ALA A 30 -4.16 8.44 8.63
CA ALA A 30 -5.10 9.29 9.34
C ALA A 30 -5.19 8.96 10.85
N VAL A 31 -5.21 7.67 11.21
CA VAL A 31 -5.20 7.22 12.62
C VAL A 31 -3.87 7.60 13.30
N MET A 32 -2.73 7.36 12.65
CA MET A 32 -1.42 7.79 13.19
C MET A 32 -1.31 9.32 13.34
N ALA A 33 -1.97 10.10 12.47
CA ALA A 33 -2.01 11.56 12.57
C ALA A 33 -2.75 12.06 13.82
N MET A 34 -3.63 11.25 14.41
CA MET A 34 -4.38 11.61 15.62
C MET A 34 -3.56 11.45 16.90
N THR A 35 -2.47 10.68 16.90
CA THR A 35 -1.71 10.32 18.11
C THR A 35 -0.28 10.89 18.16
N GLN A 36 0.25 11.38 17.03
CA GLN A 36 1.64 11.85 16.90
C GLN A 36 1.72 13.29 16.34
N PRO A 37 2.84 14.02 16.55
CA PRO A 37 3.00 15.34 15.97
C PRO A 37 2.94 15.28 14.43
N ARG A 38 1.98 16.02 13.86
CA ARG A 38 1.67 16.14 12.42
C ARG A 38 2.85 16.17 11.45
N SER A 39 4.01 16.70 11.84
CA SER A 39 5.22 16.72 11.00
C SER A 39 5.93 15.37 10.90
N ALA A 40 5.94 14.57 11.97
CA ALA A 40 6.58 13.25 11.96
C ALA A 40 5.75 12.23 11.15
N VAL A 41 4.43 12.31 11.25
CA VAL A 41 3.50 11.45 10.50
C VAL A 41 3.56 11.76 9.01
N PHE A 42 3.60 13.04 8.64
CA PHE A 42 3.73 13.45 7.25
C PHE A 42 5.04 12.94 6.62
N GLY A 43 6.17 13.07 7.34
CA GLY A 43 7.45 12.54 6.88
C GLY A 43 7.47 11.01 6.77
N GLY A 44 6.91 10.31 7.76
CA GLY A 44 6.81 8.85 7.76
C GLY A 44 5.91 8.32 6.64
N ALA A 45 4.75 8.94 6.42
CA ALA A 45 3.81 8.57 5.35
C ALA A 45 4.42 8.81 3.96
N LEU A 46 5.07 9.95 3.73
CA LEU A 46 5.78 10.22 2.47
C LEU A 46 6.92 9.23 2.22
N ALA A 47 7.71 8.90 3.24
CA ALA A 47 8.80 7.94 3.11
C ALA A 47 8.27 6.52 2.84
N ALA A 48 7.21 6.10 3.53
CA ALA A 48 6.55 4.81 3.29
C ALA A 48 5.96 4.73 1.88
N LEU A 49 5.29 5.79 1.42
CA LEU A 49 4.73 5.88 0.07
C LEU A 49 5.81 5.83 -1.01
N ALA A 50 6.91 6.55 -0.81
CA ALA A 50 8.06 6.52 -1.71
C ALA A 50 8.69 5.12 -1.78
N LEU A 51 8.88 4.45 -0.63
CA LEU A 51 9.41 3.09 -0.57
C LEU A 51 8.51 2.08 -1.26
N MET A 52 7.20 2.10 -0.98
CA MET A 52 6.23 1.23 -1.63
C MET A 52 6.27 1.38 -3.15
N THR A 53 6.29 2.63 -3.62
CA THR A 53 6.34 2.94 -5.05
C THR A 53 7.64 2.46 -5.70
N ALA A 54 8.78 2.71 -5.06
CA ALA A 54 10.09 2.30 -5.57
C ALA A 54 10.24 0.78 -5.64
N LEU A 55 9.84 0.06 -4.58
CA LEU A 55 9.86 -1.39 -4.54
C LEU A 55 8.96 -1.99 -5.64
N SER A 56 7.74 -1.48 -5.78
CA SER A 56 6.81 -1.92 -6.82
C SER A 56 7.36 -1.69 -8.23
N ALA A 57 7.93 -0.51 -8.50
CA ALA A 57 8.54 -0.20 -9.80
C ALA A 57 9.74 -1.09 -10.14
N MET A 58 10.60 -1.39 -9.15
CA MET A 58 11.73 -2.30 -9.34
C MET A 58 11.25 -3.72 -9.65
N PHE A 59 10.29 -4.24 -8.89
CA PHE A 59 9.71 -5.55 -9.17
C PHE A 59 9.04 -5.61 -10.55
N GLY A 60 8.27 -4.58 -10.92
CA GLY A 60 7.65 -4.47 -12.24
C GLY A 60 8.68 -4.48 -13.38
N TYR A 61 9.80 -3.78 -13.19
CA TYR A 61 10.92 -3.79 -14.14
C TYR A 61 11.55 -5.18 -14.27
N MET A 62 11.81 -5.87 -13.15
CA MET A 62 12.37 -7.22 -13.16
C MET A 62 11.45 -8.22 -13.88
N VAL A 63 10.14 -8.14 -13.66
CA VAL A 63 9.15 -8.98 -14.34
C VAL A 63 9.07 -8.63 -15.83
N GLY A 64 9.15 -7.35 -16.19
CA GLY A 64 9.17 -6.88 -17.59
C GLY A 64 10.37 -7.40 -18.37
N GLU A 65 11.56 -7.36 -17.79
CA GLU A 65 12.78 -7.91 -18.39
C GLU A 65 12.69 -9.44 -18.58
N LEU A 66 12.10 -10.15 -17.61
CA LEU A 66 11.87 -11.60 -17.71
C LEU A 66 10.91 -11.98 -18.85
N SER A 67 9.92 -11.12 -19.12
CA SER A 67 8.93 -11.34 -20.19
C SER A 67 9.52 -11.23 -21.60
N GLY A 68 10.73 -10.68 -21.76
CA GLY A 68 11.44 -10.69 -23.04
C GLY A 68 12.04 -12.07 -23.41
N SER A 69 12.22 -12.96 -22.41
CA SER A 69 12.92 -14.25 -22.57
C SER A 69 11.97 -15.44 -22.77
N PHE A 70 10.73 -15.34 -22.29
CA PHE A 70 9.68 -16.35 -22.44
C PHE A 70 8.58 -15.79 -23.36
N GLY A 71 8.34 -16.43 -24.51
CA GLY A 71 7.44 -15.89 -25.55
C GLY A 71 6.05 -15.47 -25.03
N ALA A 72 5.46 -14.45 -25.67
CA ALA A 72 4.31 -13.66 -25.22
C ALA A 72 3.14 -14.44 -24.58
N GLY A 73 2.84 -15.66 -25.02
CA GLY A 73 1.74 -16.46 -24.47
C GLY A 73 1.99 -17.05 -23.07
N PHE A 74 3.24 -17.19 -22.63
CA PHE A 74 3.54 -17.74 -21.31
C PHE A 74 3.33 -16.71 -20.20
N THR A 75 3.71 -15.45 -20.43
CA THR A 75 3.52 -14.36 -19.47
C THR A 75 2.05 -14.11 -19.19
N ASP A 76 1.20 -14.15 -20.21
CA ASP A 76 -0.25 -13.96 -20.04
C ASP A 76 -0.89 -15.09 -19.22
N LEU A 77 -0.48 -16.34 -19.45
CA LEU A 77 -0.97 -17.49 -18.67
C LEU A 77 -0.51 -17.43 -17.21
N VAL A 78 0.76 -17.08 -16.97
CA VAL A 78 1.31 -16.93 -15.61
C VAL A 78 0.66 -15.77 -14.88
N ALA A 79 0.45 -14.63 -15.55
CA ALA A 79 -0.28 -13.51 -14.99
C ALA A 79 -1.71 -13.89 -14.62
N ALA A 80 -2.44 -14.58 -15.51
CA ALA A 80 -3.80 -15.04 -15.24
C ALA A 80 -3.86 -16.00 -14.04
N LEU A 81 -2.94 -16.96 -13.93
CA LEU A 81 -2.86 -17.88 -12.80
C LEU A 81 -2.51 -17.17 -11.48
N LEU A 82 -1.52 -16.27 -11.49
CA LEU A 82 -1.14 -15.49 -10.32
C LEU A 82 -2.27 -14.58 -9.87
N PHE A 83 -2.96 -13.90 -10.81
CA PHE A 83 -4.08 -13.02 -10.50
C PHE A 83 -5.27 -13.80 -9.92
N PHE A 84 -5.55 -14.99 -10.46
CA PHE A 84 -6.58 -15.87 -9.93
C PHE A 84 -6.23 -16.36 -8.52
N TRP A 85 -4.99 -16.80 -8.29
CA TRP A 85 -4.53 -17.26 -6.97
C TRP A 85 -4.53 -16.14 -5.93
N PHE A 86 -3.94 -14.98 -6.25
CA PHE A 86 -3.93 -13.81 -5.36
C PHE A 86 -5.34 -13.29 -5.11
N GLY A 87 -6.19 -13.22 -6.13
CA GLY A 87 -7.59 -12.80 -5.97
C GLY A 87 -8.39 -13.75 -5.07
N ALA A 88 -8.24 -15.06 -5.26
CA ALA A 88 -8.89 -16.06 -4.41
C ALA A 88 -8.35 -16.00 -2.97
N ARG A 89 -7.04 -15.84 -2.79
CA ARG A 89 -6.39 -15.65 -1.49
C ARG A 89 -6.91 -14.42 -0.78
N MET A 90 -6.99 -13.27 -1.47
CA MET A 90 -7.53 -12.02 -0.92
C MET A 90 -9.00 -12.16 -0.53
N LEU A 91 -9.81 -12.86 -1.32
CA LEU A 91 -11.21 -13.10 -0.99
C LEU A 91 -11.36 -14.00 0.26
N TRP A 92 -10.50 -15.02 0.38
CA TRP A 92 -10.44 -15.88 1.56
C TRP A 92 -10.00 -15.11 2.79
N ASP A 93 -8.92 -14.33 2.69
CA ASP A 93 -8.41 -13.51 3.80
C ASP A 93 -9.45 -12.46 4.20
N ALA A 94 -10.16 -11.81 3.26
CA ALA A 94 -11.25 -10.88 3.55
C ALA A 94 -12.44 -11.57 4.25
N HIS A 95 -12.77 -12.80 3.87
CA HIS A 95 -13.82 -13.58 4.52
C HIS A 95 -13.40 -14.04 5.94
N ASN A 96 -12.11 -14.29 6.17
CA ASN A 96 -11.56 -14.74 7.44
C ASN A 96 -11.06 -13.58 8.35
N ALA A 97 -11.04 -12.35 7.86
CA ALA A 97 -10.56 -11.15 8.57
C ALA A 97 -11.38 -10.76 9.80
N SER A 98 -12.51 -11.42 10.07
CA SER A 98 -13.34 -11.13 11.25
C SER A 98 -12.60 -11.38 12.58
N GLY A 99 -11.60 -12.28 12.62
CA GLY A 99 -10.79 -12.51 13.82
C GLY A 99 -9.55 -11.61 13.92
N GLU A 100 -8.92 -11.28 12.78
CA GLU A 100 -7.66 -10.53 12.74
C GLU A 100 -7.84 -9.04 13.10
N LEU A 101 -9.04 -8.49 12.87
CA LEU A 101 -9.40 -7.13 13.30
C LEU A 101 -9.47 -6.96 14.82
N GLU A 102 -9.67 -8.05 15.57
CA GLU A 102 -9.73 -8.03 17.03
C GLU A 102 -8.31 -8.05 17.64
N GLU A 103 -7.42 -8.88 17.09
CA GLU A 103 -6.00 -8.92 17.49
C GLU A 103 -5.25 -7.62 17.12
N LEU A 104 -5.55 -7.03 15.96
CA LEU A 104 -4.95 -5.75 15.57
C LEU A 104 -5.36 -4.59 16.49
N LYS A 105 -6.61 -4.60 16.99
CA LYS A 105 -7.08 -3.60 17.97
C LYS A 105 -6.39 -3.76 19.32
N GLU A 106 -6.20 -4.99 19.79
CA GLU A 106 -5.51 -5.25 21.06
C GLU A 106 -4.03 -4.79 20.99
N VAL A 107 -3.33 -5.08 19.89
CA VAL A 107 -1.95 -4.64 19.67
C VAL A 107 -1.84 -3.12 19.55
N GLU A 108 -2.82 -2.47 18.92
CA GLU A 108 -2.88 -1.01 18.83
C GLU A 108 -3.10 -0.36 20.21
N GLU A 109 -3.93 -0.95 21.07
CA GLU A 109 -4.10 -0.52 22.47
C GLU A 109 -2.83 -0.74 23.31
N GLU A 110 -2.11 -1.86 23.14
CA GLU A 110 -0.83 -2.09 23.82
C GLU A 110 0.26 -1.09 23.38
N LEU A 111 0.36 -0.80 22.07
CA LEU A 111 1.29 0.19 21.53
C LEU A 111 0.95 1.61 22.00
N ALA A 112 -0.34 1.97 22.05
CA ALA A 112 -0.80 3.26 22.58
C ALA A 112 -0.53 3.39 24.09
N ALA A 113 -0.71 2.31 24.86
CA ALA A 113 -0.43 2.28 26.29
C ALA A 113 1.09 2.30 26.59
N GLY A 114 1.90 1.64 25.77
CA GLY A 114 3.36 1.61 25.88
C GLY A 114 4.03 2.93 25.50
N ALA A 115 3.52 3.63 24.49
CA ALA A 115 4.04 4.92 24.03
C ALA A 115 3.92 6.04 25.09
N GLY A 116 3.03 5.90 26.08
CA GLY A 116 2.86 6.84 27.18
C GLY A 116 3.93 6.78 28.29
N LYS A 117 4.76 5.73 28.34
CA LYS A 117 5.76 5.52 29.42
C LYS A 117 7.21 5.88 29.05
N GLY A 118 7.42 6.70 28.01
CA GLY A 118 8.76 6.99 27.47
C GLY A 118 9.40 8.34 27.83
N LYS A 119 8.71 9.30 28.45
CA LYS A 119 9.32 10.61 28.78
C LYS A 119 8.91 11.13 30.15
N GLY A 120 9.57 10.58 31.16
CA GLY A 120 9.54 11.11 32.52
C GLY A 120 10.71 10.57 33.33
N LYS A 121 11.89 11.19 33.17
CA LYS A 121 12.93 11.43 34.20
C LYS A 121 14.30 11.69 33.55
N GLY A 122 14.95 12.77 34.00
CA GLY A 122 16.37 13.05 33.82
C GLY A 122 16.63 14.32 33.06
#